data_AF-A0A838RK41-F1
#
_entry.id   AF-A0A838RK41-F1
#
_cell.length_a   1.000
_cell.length_b   1.000
_cell.length_c   1.000
_cell.angle_alpha   90.00
_cell.angle_beta   90.00
_cell.angle_gamma   90.00
#
_symmetry.space_group_name_H-M   'P 1'
#
loop_
_entity.id
_entity.type
_entity.pdbx_description
1 polymer ?
#
loop_
_entity_poly.entity_id
_entity_poly.type
_entity_poly.pdbx_seq_one_letter_code
_entity_poly.pdbx_strand_id
1 'polypeptide(L)'
;MPSTFGYRPVFSDVHAQTLHQAITMQEPGTLLRDLEALLAYLREHPPRLTAKGQLPLAALRPMNEQLVRPLQVGLARPQQRSYPHLNGLYLLLRASGLTVIDRNHLAVDETVLADWQRLNPAERYGSLLESWLLRGYPEIIGERAGWLWDHPEHFRLCLEFFAELPDEGIAAEGLSFLAYRPGWYNLALLDLFGLLTIQHGEPITGQGWQIEQVQPTLFGQALLALLWNLYFLDDELYYTRDPKGTIPIGIWQPLLAPYFPDWQQTQGTPPAQYHW
;
A
#
# COMPACT_ATOMS: atom_id res chain seq x y z
N MET A 1 -6.77 -19.68 -20.07
CA MET A 1 -8.11 -20.16 -19.68
C MET A 1 -9.04 -18.95 -19.69
N PRO A 2 -10.28 -19.06 -20.18
CA PRO A 2 -11.21 -17.94 -20.18
C PRO A 2 -11.54 -17.60 -18.73
N SER A 3 -11.29 -16.37 -18.33
CA SER A 3 -11.66 -15.87 -17.02
C SER A 3 -13.17 -15.89 -16.84
N THR A 4 -13.64 -16.47 -15.75
CA THR A 4 -15.01 -16.38 -15.22
C THR A 4 -15.32 -14.98 -14.65
N PHE A 5 -14.82 -13.90 -15.25
CA PHE A 5 -15.05 -12.52 -14.81
C PHE A 5 -16.48 -12.08 -15.17
N GLY A 6 -17.41 -12.29 -14.24
CA GLY A 6 -18.81 -11.86 -14.38
C GLY A 6 -19.10 -10.44 -13.89
N TYR A 7 -18.27 -9.90 -12.98
CA TYR A 7 -18.48 -8.57 -12.42
C TYR A 7 -17.34 -7.64 -12.81
N ARG A 8 -17.69 -6.55 -13.51
CA ARG A 8 -16.79 -5.44 -13.80
C ARG A 8 -17.29 -4.25 -12.97
N PRO A 9 -16.48 -3.70 -12.05
CA PRO A 9 -16.85 -2.49 -11.34
C PRO A 9 -17.12 -1.36 -12.36
N VAL A 10 -18.35 -0.84 -12.37
CA VAL A 10 -18.74 0.27 -13.24
C VAL A 10 -18.47 1.58 -12.50
N PHE A 11 -17.63 2.45 -13.07
CA PHE A 11 -17.45 3.79 -12.55
C PHE A 11 -18.69 4.64 -12.84
N SER A 12 -19.24 5.32 -11.83
CA SER A 12 -20.52 6.03 -11.87
C SER A 12 -20.38 7.47 -11.36
N ASP A 13 -21.40 8.31 -11.57
CA ASP A 13 -21.41 9.68 -11.04
C ASP A 13 -21.32 9.72 -9.50
N VAL A 14 -21.91 8.74 -8.81
CA VAL A 14 -21.81 8.61 -7.35
C VAL A 14 -20.37 8.32 -6.92
N HIS A 15 -19.66 7.48 -7.68
CA HIS A 15 -18.23 7.24 -7.45
C HIS A 15 -17.42 8.52 -7.67
N ALA A 16 -17.65 9.23 -8.78
CA ALA A 16 -16.98 10.51 -9.05
C ALA A 16 -17.18 11.52 -7.91
N GLN A 17 -18.41 11.66 -7.41
CA GLN A 17 -18.71 12.56 -6.30
C GLN A 17 -18.05 12.12 -4.98
N THR A 18 -17.97 10.82 -4.72
CA THR A 18 -17.34 10.28 -3.51
C THR A 18 -15.84 10.55 -3.51
N LEU A 19 -15.18 10.51 -4.67
CA LEU A 19 -13.75 10.80 -4.78
C LEU A 19 -13.39 12.27 -4.54
N HIS A 20 -14.35 13.21 -4.68
CA HIS A 20 -14.14 14.62 -4.36
C HIS A 20 -14.03 14.92 -2.85
N GLN A 21 -14.11 13.91 -1.99
CA GLN A 21 -13.86 14.12 -0.56
C GLN A 21 -12.43 14.58 -0.28
N ALA A 22 -12.25 15.36 0.79
CA ALA A 22 -10.94 15.85 1.18
C ALA A 22 -10.04 14.70 1.69
N ILE A 23 -8.80 14.67 1.21
CA ILE A 23 -7.75 13.82 1.79
C ILE A 23 -7.12 14.56 2.97
N THR A 24 -6.99 13.88 4.09
CA THR A 24 -6.39 14.44 5.32
C THR A 24 -5.38 13.46 5.91
N MET A 25 -4.79 13.81 7.05
CA MET A 25 -3.87 12.91 7.74
C MET A 25 -4.54 11.62 8.24
N GLN A 26 -5.87 11.60 8.39
CA GLN A 26 -6.63 10.50 9.00
C GLN A 26 -7.76 9.96 8.11
N GLU A 27 -8.02 10.61 6.98
CA GLU A 27 -9.10 10.27 6.05
C GLU A 27 -8.54 10.24 4.63
N PRO A 28 -8.94 9.29 3.77
CA PRO A 28 -9.93 8.21 3.98
C PRO A 28 -9.45 7.04 4.84
N GLY A 29 -8.16 7.02 5.19
CA GLY A 29 -7.55 6.01 6.03
C GLY A 29 -6.35 6.57 6.78
N THR A 30 -5.68 5.73 7.56
CA THR A 30 -4.61 6.16 8.46
C THR A 30 -3.24 6.27 7.80
N LEU A 31 -3.14 5.99 6.48
CA LEU A 31 -1.88 5.93 5.72
C LEU A 31 -0.92 7.08 6.03
N LEU A 32 -1.36 8.33 5.87
CA LEU A 32 -0.47 9.48 6.03
C LEU A 32 -0.03 9.63 7.48
N ARG A 33 -0.94 9.49 8.45
CA ARG A 33 -0.59 9.57 9.88
C ARG A 33 0.41 8.49 10.29
N ASP A 34 0.21 7.27 9.83
CA ASP A 34 1.04 6.11 10.14
C ASP A 34 2.41 6.17 9.46
N LEU A 35 2.46 6.62 8.21
CA LEU A 35 3.71 6.85 7.49
C LEU A 35 4.57 7.94 8.17
N GLU A 36 3.96 9.06 8.57
CA GLU A 36 4.66 10.13 9.30
C GLU A 36 5.18 9.65 10.67
N ALA A 37 4.39 8.84 11.39
CA ALA A 37 4.83 8.24 12.66
C ALA A 37 6.07 7.36 12.46
N LEU A 38 6.08 6.56 11.38
CA LEU A 38 7.20 5.68 11.07
C LEU A 38 8.44 6.47 10.59
N LEU A 39 8.25 7.52 9.78
CA LEU A 39 9.34 8.43 9.39
C LEU A 39 9.99 9.06 10.62
N ALA A 40 9.19 9.60 11.54
CA ALA A 40 9.72 10.18 12.78
C ALA A 40 10.52 9.15 13.59
N TYR A 41 9.97 7.94 13.77
CA TYR A 41 10.68 6.86 14.46
C TYR A 41 12.02 6.51 13.80
N LEU A 42 12.04 6.38 12.47
CA LEU A 42 13.24 6.01 11.70
C LEU A 42 14.33 7.07 11.75
N ARG A 43 13.97 8.36 11.82
CA ARG A 43 14.95 9.46 11.97
C ARG A 43 15.66 9.40 13.33
N GLU A 44 14.92 9.06 14.38
CA GLU A 44 15.48 8.95 15.73
C GLU A 44 16.22 7.63 15.96
N HIS A 45 15.74 6.54 15.34
CA HIS A 45 16.19 5.17 15.60
C HIS A 45 16.47 4.40 14.30
N PRO A 46 17.44 4.82 13.47
CA PRO A 46 17.70 4.17 12.18
C PRO A 46 18.13 2.71 12.39
N PRO A 47 17.31 1.72 12.01
CA PRO A 47 17.61 0.33 12.32
C PRO A 47 18.63 -0.24 11.34
N ARG A 48 19.51 -1.10 11.84
CA ARG A 48 20.30 -1.99 10.98
C ARG A 48 19.38 -3.09 10.44
N LEU A 49 19.26 -3.16 9.12
CA LEU A 49 18.51 -4.19 8.42
C LEU A 49 19.19 -5.57 8.57
N THR A 50 18.37 -6.61 8.49
CA THR A 50 18.83 -8.00 8.38
C THR A 50 19.56 -8.22 7.06
N ALA A 51 20.26 -9.36 6.93
CA ALA A 51 20.92 -9.74 5.67
C ALA A 51 19.95 -9.88 4.47
N LYS A 52 18.65 -9.99 4.72
CA LYS A 52 17.60 -10.04 3.70
C LYS A 52 16.94 -8.67 3.45
N GLY A 53 17.53 -7.59 3.96
CA GLY A 53 16.96 -6.24 3.81
C GLY A 53 15.66 -6.01 4.59
N GLN A 54 15.35 -6.85 5.60
CA GLN A 54 14.15 -6.71 6.44
C GLN A 54 14.47 -5.98 7.76
N LEU A 55 13.47 -5.35 8.36
CA LEU A 55 13.53 -4.75 9.69
C LEU A 55 13.93 -5.78 10.75
N PRO A 56 14.78 -5.41 11.72
CA PRO A 56 15.18 -6.31 12.80
C PRO A 56 14.00 -6.54 13.77
N LEU A 57 13.92 -7.76 14.33
CA LEU A 57 12.83 -8.15 15.25
C LEU A 57 12.64 -7.17 16.42
N ALA A 58 13.73 -6.62 16.95
CA ALA A 58 13.71 -5.69 18.07
C ALA A 58 13.02 -4.35 17.75
N ALA A 59 12.96 -3.96 16.46
CA ALA A 59 12.33 -2.72 16.02
C ALA A 59 10.84 -2.88 15.70
N LEU A 60 10.38 -4.10 15.41
CA LEU A 60 9.02 -4.34 14.90
C LEU A 60 7.93 -3.89 15.89
N ARG A 61 8.03 -4.32 17.15
CA ARG A 61 7.03 -3.99 18.17
C ARG A 61 7.01 -2.48 18.46
N PRO A 62 8.15 -1.82 18.76
CA PRO A 62 8.16 -0.36 18.97
C PRO A 62 7.58 0.42 17.80
N MET A 63 7.87 0.04 16.55
CA MET A 63 7.31 0.70 15.36
C MET A 63 5.80 0.46 15.23
N ASN A 64 5.34 -0.77 15.42
CA ASN A 64 3.92 -1.12 15.37
C ASN A 64 3.10 -0.37 16.43
N GLU A 65 3.67 -0.16 17.62
CA GLU A 65 3.04 0.62 18.70
C GLU A 65 2.88 2.11 18.37
N GLN A 66 3.56 2.64 17.36
CA GLN A 66 3.37 4.02 16.89
C GLN A 66 2.19 4.20 15.92
N LEU A 67 1.66 3.11 15.37
CA LEU A 67 0.56 3.16 14.40
C LEU A 67 -0.74 3.56 15.11
N VAL A 68 -1.67 4.16 14.37
CA VAL A 68 -3.00 4.53 14.87
C VAL A 68 -3.76 3.29 15.37
N ARG A 69 -3.59 2.17 14.69
CA ARG A 69 -4.16 0.87 15.06
C ARG A 69 -3.04 -0.19 15.17
N PRO A 70 -2.29 -0.23 16.28
CA PRO A 70 -1.23 -1.21 16.47
C PRO A 70 -1.77 -2.64 16.39
N LEU A 71 -1.14 -3.48 15.57
CA LEU A 71 -1.59 -4.86 15.44
C LEU A 71 -1.08 -5.73 16.59
N GLN A 72 -1.99 -6.43 17.26
CA GLN A 72 -1.66 -7.46 18.23
C GLN A 72 -1.57 -8.83 17.53
N VAL A 73 -0.51 -9.59 17.82
CA VAL A 73 -0.30 -10.93 17.26
C VAL A 73 0.08 -11.91 18.37
N GLY A 74 -0.45 -13.14 18.30
CA GLY A 74 -0.20 -14.17 19.31
C GLY A 74 1.07 -15.00 19.06
N LEU A 75 1.90 -14.64 18.08
CA LEU A 75 3.15 -15.33 17.77
C LEU A 75 4.21 -15.07 18.85
N ALA A 76 4.93 -16.13 19.26
CA ALA A 76 6.04 -16.00 20.21
C ALA A 76 7.24 -15.23 19.65
N ARG A 77 7.44 -15.26 18.33
CA ARG A 77 8.52 -14.55 17.63
C ARG A 77 8.00 -13.99 16.30
N PRO A 78 7.20 -12.91 16.35
CA PRO A 78 6.61 -12.33 15.14
C PRO A 78 7.69 -11.73 14.26
N GLN A 79 7.65 -12.04 12.96
CA GLN A 79 8.57 -11.48 11.97
C GLN A 79 7.94 -10.26 11.29
N GLN A 80 8.65 -9.53 10.43
CA GLN A 80 8.10 -8.34 9.77
C GLN A 80 6.77 -8.63 9.05
N ARG A 81 6.69 -9.75 8.29
CA ARG A 81 5.46 -10.21 7.64
C ARG A 81 4.29 -10.52 8.58
N SER A 82 4.56 -10.69 9.87
CA SER A 82 3.54 -10.89 10.90
C SER A 82 2.84 -9.58 11.27
N TYR A 83 3.37 -8.42 10.86
CA TYR A 83 2.79 -7.10 11.04
C TYR A 83 2.46 -6.48 9.67
N PRO A 84 1.35 -6.85 9.02
CA PRO A 84 1.12 -6.52 7.62
C PRO A 84 1.01 -5.01 7.34
N HIS A 85 0.42 -4.21 8.24
CA HIS A 85 0.43 -2.74 8.14
C HIS A 85 1.85 -2.17 8.16
N LEU A 86 2.67 -2.57 9.12
CA LEU A 86 4.07 -2.16 9.18
C LEU A 86 4.86 -2.63 7.95
N ASN A 87 4.58 -3.84 7.46
CA ASN A 87 5.22 -4.40 6.28
C ASN A 87 4.86 -3.60 5.01
N GLY A 88 3.58 -3.20 4.86
CA GLY A 88 3.11 -2.33 3.79
C GLY A 88 3.71 -0.93 3.86
N LEU A 89 3.73 -0.29 5.04
CA LEU A 89 4.36 1.02 5.21
C LEU A 89 5.86 1.00 4.91
N TYR A 90 6.56 -0.06 5.33
CA TYR A 90 7.97 -0.26 4.97
C TYR A 90 8.16 -0.36 3.44
N LEU A 91 7.28 -1.08 2.75
CA LEU A 91 7.28 -1.14 1.29
C LEU A 91 7.11 0.25 0.68
N LEU A 92 6.13 1.04 1.15
CA LEU A 92 5.89 2.39 0.62
C LEU A 92 7.07 3.34 0.88
N LEU A 93 7.66 3.31 2.07
CA LEU A 93 8.83 4.13 2.40
C LEU A 93 10.03 3.84 1.49
N ARG A 94 10.20 2.57 1.11
CA ARG A 94 11.26 2.14 0.19
C ARG A 94 10.92 2.46 -1.26
N ALA A 95 9.68 2.22 -1.68
CA ALA A 95 9.24 2.41 -3.07
C ALA A 95 9.10 3.88 -3.48
N SER A 96 8.72 4.76 -2.54
CA SER A 96 8.66 6.22 -2.74
C SER A 96 10.03 6.90 -2.70
N GLY A 97 11.06 6.21 -2.20
CA GLY A 97 12.38 6.78 -2.02
C GLY A 97 12.55 7.66 -0.78
N LEU A 98 11.54 7.75 0.08
CA LEU A 98 11.63 8.42 1.39
C LEU A 98 12.70 7.82 2.31
N THR A 99 13.09 6.57 2.04
CA THR A 99 14.17 5.89 2.75
C THR A 99 15.20 5.32 1.81
N VAL A 100 16.45 5.27 2.29
CA VAL A 100 17.61 4.71 1.59
C VAL A 100 18.29 3.67 2.49
N ILE A 101 18.98 2.72 1.86
CA ILE A 101 19.88 1.81 2.57
C ILE A 101 21.29 2.37 2.49
N ASP A 102 21.85 2.79 3.62
CA ASP A 102 23.28 3.12 3.74
C ASP A 102 23.98 2.09 4.63
N ARG A 103 24.93 1.33 4.08
CA ARG A 103 25.71 0.31 4.81
C ARG A 103 24.84 -0.60 5.69
N ASN A 104 23.72 -1.08 5.12
CA ASN A 104 22.69 -1.91 5.77
C ASN A 104 21.88 -1.23 6.88
N HIS A 105 21.92 0.10 7.01
CA HIS A 105 20.97 0.85 7.85
C HIS A 105 19.88 1.43 6.98
N LEU A 106 18.65 1.34 7.44
CA LEU A 106 17.54 2.08 6.86
C LEU A 106 17.59 3.50 7.41
N ALA A 107 17.82 4.47 6.54
CA ALA A 107 17.85 5.89 6.89
C ALA A 107 16.79 6.64 6.09
N VAL A 108 16.28 7.73 6.66
CA VAL A 108 15.41 8.66 5.94
C VAL A 108 16.28 9.51 5.01
N ASP A 109 15.85 9.64 3.75
CA ASP A 109 16.49 10.56 2.81
C ASP A 109 15.99 11.97 3.10
N GLU A 110 16.84 12.79 3.73
CA GLU A 110 16.46 14.16 4.14
C GLU A 110 16.17 15.08 2.94
N THR A 111 16.70 14.79 1.75
CA THR A 111 16.40 15.56 0.53
C THR A 111 14.98 15.26 0.06
N VAL A 112 14.67 13.96 -0.07
CA VAL A 112 13.34 13.50 -0.47
C VAL A 112 12.29 13.86 0.59
N LEU A 113 12.64 13.82 1.87
CA LEU A 113 11.80 14.26 2.98
C LEU A 113 11.46 15.75 2.90
N ALA A 114 12.43 16.60 2.54
CA ALA A 114 12.19 18.04 2.42
C ALA A 114 11.17 18.35 1.31
N ASP A 115 11.23 17.63 0.18
CA ASP A 115 10.24 17.75 -0.89
C ASP A 115 8.88 17.18 -0.46
N TRP A 116 8.88 16.02 0.19
CA TRP A 116 7.67 15.41 0.76
C TRP A 116 6.93 16.34 1.71
N GLN A 117 7.65 17.07 2.57
CA GLN A 117 7.07 17.99 3.54
C GLN A 117 6.40 19.22 2.90
N ARG A 118 6.72 19.55 1.64
CA ARG A 118 6.07 20.64 0.90
C ARG A 118 4.73 20.21 0.28
N LEU A 119 4.54 18.92 0.08
CA LEU A 119 3.30 18.38 -0.48
C LEU A 119 2.16 18.49 0.52
N ASN A 120 0.97 18.80 0.01
CA ASN A 120 -0.28 18.74 0.77
C ASN A 120 -0.74 17.27 0.95
N PRO A 121 -1.74 16.99 1.80
CA PRO A 121 -2.19 15.62 2.04
C PRO A 121 -2.65 14.85 0.79
N ALA A 122 -3.38 15.48 -0.13
CA ALA A 122 -3.82 14.83 -1.36
C ALA A 122 -2.64 14.45 -2.26
N GLU A 123 -1.65 15.34 -2.39
CA GLU A 123 -0.42 15.11 -3.15
C GLU A 123 0.43 13.98 -2.55
N ARG A 124 0.53 13.93 -1.21
CA ARG A 124 1.20 12.85 -0.48
C ARG A 124 0.50 11.50 -0.69
N TYR A 125 -0.82 11.47 -0.55
CA TYR A 125 -1.62 10.28 -0.75
C TYR A 125 -1.49 9.75 -2.18
N GLY A 126 -1.64 10.62 -3.19
CA GLY A 126 -1.48 10.28 -4.60
C GLY A 126 -0.07 9.77 -4.93
N SER A 127 0.96 10.42 -4.40
CA SER A 127 2.36 9.99 -4.61
C SER A 127 2.64 8.61 -4.00
N LEU A 128 2.07 8.28 -2.84
CA LEU A 128 2.17 6.95 -2.24
C LEU A 128 1.37 5.91 -3.01
N LEU A 129 0.18 6.26 -3.49
CA LEU A 129 -0.62 5.39 -4.34
C LEU A 129 0.16 5.02 -5.60
N GLU A 130 0.70 6.00 -6.33
CA GLU A 130 1.56 5.73 -7.48
C GLU A 130 2.78 4.89 -7.13
N SER A 131 3.45 5.19 -6.01
CA SER A 131 4.61 4.42 -5.55
C SER A 131 4.26 2.96 -5.29
N TRP A 132 3.10 2.70 -4.68
CA TRP A 132 2.61 1.33 -4.47
C TRP A 132 2.35 0.62 -5.80
N LEU A 133 1.63 1.27 -6.71
CA LEU A 133 1.17 0.65 -7.95
C LEU A 133 2.31 0.43 -8.95
N LEU A 134 3.26 1.37 -9.05
CA LEU A 134 4.30 1.36 -10.07
C LEU A 134 5.64 0.79 -9.58
N ARG A 135 5.93 0.89 -8.27
CA ARG A 135 7.25 0.60 -7.71
C ARG A 135 7.22 -0.31 -6.48
N GLY A 136 6.03 -0.72 -6.03
CA GLY A 136 5.83 -1.53 -4.82
C GLY A 136 6.17 -3.01 -4.98
N TYR A 137 7.37 -3.35 -5.43
CA TYR A 137 7.78 -4.72 -5.69
C TYR A 137 7.80 -5.58 -4.40
N PRO A 138 7.24 -6.80 -4.39
CA PRO A 138 7.25 -7.71 -3.23
C PRO A 138 8.65 -8.02 -2.71
N GLU A 139 9.67 -7.97 -3.56
CA GLU A 139 11.08 -8.16 -3.22
C GLU A 139 11.56 -7.18 -2.14
N ILE A 140 11.01 -5.95 -2.12
CA ILE A 140 11.34 -4.93 -1.12
C ILE A 140 11.11 -5.45 0.30
N ILE A 141 10.04 -6.24 0.50
CA ILE A 141 9.68 -6.84 1.80
C ILE A 141 10.20 -8.27 1.98
N GLY A 142 11.01 -8.75 1.03
CA GLY A 142 11.58 -10.11 1.03
C GLY A 142 10.57 -11.19 0.65
N GLU A 143 9.46 -10.81 0.02
CA GLU A 143 8.56 -11.75 -0.66
C GLU A 143 9.07 -12.00 -2.10
N ARG A 144 8.67 -13.11 -2.72
CA ARG A 144 9.07 -13.43 -4.10
C ARG A 144 7.94 -13.04 -5.04
N ALA A 145 8.25 -12.39 -6.16
CA ALA A 145 7.36 -12.40 -7.31
C ALA A 145 7.04 -13.85 -7.71
N GLY A 146 5.78 -14.11 -8.05
CA GLY A 146 5.33 -15.45 -8.44
C GLY A 146 6.04 -15.93 -9.71
N TRP A 147 6.50 -17.19 -9.70
CA TRP A 147 7.19 -17.88 -10.81
C TRP A 147 6.51 -17.89 -12.19
N LEU A 148 5.25 -17.50 -12.29
CA LEU A 148 4.49 -17.50 -13.55
C LEU A 148 4.46 -16.13 -14.23
N TRP A 149 4.87 -15.04 -13.55
CA TRP A 149 4.63 -13.69 -14.04
C TRP A 149 5.74 -12.72 -13.63
N ASP A 150 6.49 -12.20 -14.61
CA ASP A 150 7.56 -11.19 -14.44
C ASP A 150 7.03 -9.76 -14.10
N HIS A 151 5.85 -9.66 -13.48
CA HIS A 151 5.12 -8.40 -13.30
C HIS A 151 4.75 -8.17 -11.84
N PRO A 152 4.65 -6.91 -11.36
CA PRO A 152 4.00 -6.57 -10.10
C PRO A 152 2.49 -6.87 -10.18
N GLU A 153 2.13 -8.16 -10.12
CA GLU A 153 0.73 -8.61 -10.14
C GLU A 153 -0.04 -8.15 -8.90
N HIS A 154 0.61 -7.55 -7.90
CA HIS A 154 -0.07 -7.11 -6.67
C HIS A 154 -1.22 -6.16 -6.96
N PHE A 155 -1.09 -5.26 -7.95
CA PHE A 155 -2.20 -4.37 -8.31
C PHE A 155 -3.36 -5.12 -8.97
N ARG A 156 -3.08 -5.98 -9.95
CA ARG A 156 -4.09 -6.84 -10.59
C ARG A 156 -4.78 -7.73 -9.55
N LEU A 157 -4.02 -8.33 -8.64
CA LEU A 157 -4.55 -9.18 -7.57
C LEU A 157 -5.41 -8.39 -6.57
N CYS A 158 -5.06 -7.14 -6.26
CA CYS A 158 -5.90 -6.26 -5.46
C CYS A 158 -7.20 -5.91 -6.18
N LEU A 159 -7.12 -5.56 -7.47
CA LEU A 159 -8.27 -5.23 -8.31
C LEU A 159 -9.22 -6.43 -8.46
N GLU A 160 -8.68 -7.62 -8.72
CA GLU A 160 -9.46 -8.86 -8.82
C GLU A 160 -10.09 -9.24 -7.49
N PHE A 161 -9.32 -9.20 -6.40
CA PHE A 161 -9.86 -9.40 -5.06
C PHE A 161 -11.02 -8.46 -4.78
N PHE A 162 -10.86 -7.18 -5.11
CA PHE A 162 -11.89 -6.18 -4.89
C PHE A 162 -13.14 -6.43 -5.75
N ALA A 163 -12.97 -6.79 -7.02
CA ALA A 163 -14.10 -7.11 -7.91
C ALA A 163 -14.91 -8.33 -7.43
N GLU A 164 -14.29 -9.21 -6.63
CA GLU A 164 -14.92 -10.38 -6.02
C GLU A 164 -15.46 -10.11 -4.60
N LEU A 165 -15.13 -8.96 -4.00
CA LEU A 165 -15.53 -8.60 -2.65
C LEU A 165 -17.01 -8.15 -2.63
N PRO A 166 -17.90 -8.82 -1.86
CA PRO A 166 -19.28 -8.36 -1.70
C PRO A 166 -19.36 -6.98 -1.04
N ASP A 167 -20.40 -6.21 -1.34
CA ASP A 167 -20.63 -4.89 -0.75
C ASP A 167 -20.79 -4.97 0.78
N GLU A 168 -21.35 -6.07 1.28
CA GLU A 168 -21.50 -6.37 2.71
C GLU A 168 -20.19 -6.83 3.38
N GLY A 169 -19.14 -7.08 2.59
CA GLY A 169 -17.87 -7.60 3.04
C GLY A 169 -17.83 -9.12 3.22
N ILE A 170 -16.71 -9.61 3.75
CA ILE A 170 -16.46 -11.04 4.02
C ILE A 170 -16.12 -11.20 5.50
N ALA A 171 -16.78 -12.16 6.16
CA ALA A 171 -16.51 -12.58 7.53
C ALA A 171 -15.37 -13.61 7.60
N ALA A 172 -14.81 -13.81 8.80
CA ALA A 172 -13.66 -14.67 9.10
C ALA A 172 -13.64 -16.02 8.37
N GLU A 173 -14.79 -16.71 8.30
CA GLU A 173 -14.93 -18.02 7.68
C GLU A 173 -14.61 -18.02 6.18
N GLY A 174 -14.79 -16.87 5.52
CA GLY A 174 -14.48 -16.67 4.10
C GLY A 174 -13.05 -16.20 3.82
N LEU A 175 -12.24 -15.88 4.83
CA LEU A 175 -10.97 -15.16 4.63
C LEU A 175 -9.75 -16.05 4.34
N SER A 176 -9.91 -17.37 4.26
CA SER A 176 -8.79 -18.32 4.12
C SER A 176 -7.93 -18.10 2.87
N PHE A 177 -8.49 -17.48 1.82
CA PHE A 177 -7.77 -17.17 0.59
C PHE A 177 -6.98 -15.85 0.63
N LEU A 178 -7.23 -14.97 1.62
CA LEU A 178 -6.62 -13.63 1.69
C LEU A 178 -5.11 -13.65 1.85
N ALA A 179 -4.57 -14.70 2.48
CA ALA A 179 -3.13 -14.93 2.58
C ALA A 179 -2.45 -15.10 1.20
N TYR A 180 -3.21 -15.53 0.19
CA TYR A 180 -2.72 -15.81 -1.16
C TYR A 180 -3.13 -14.74 -2.16
N ARG A 181 -4.34 -14.19 -2.03
CA ARG A 181 -4.87 -13.12 -2.88
C ARG A 181 -5.77 -12.20 -2.05
N PRO A 182 -5.39 -10.92 -1.84
CA PRO A 182 -4.26 -10.19 -2.45
C PRO A 182 -2.92 -10.37 -1.71
N GLY A 183 -2.88 -11.17 -0.64
CA GLY A 183 -1.74 -11.26 0.28
C GLY A 183 -1.87 -10.27 1.44
N TRP A 184 -1.28 -10.59 2.59
CA TRP A 184 -1.51 -9.85 3.83
C TRP A 184 -1.08 -8.38 3.78
N TYR A 185 0.08 -8.08 3.21
CA TYR A 185 0.56 -6.69 3.17
C TYR A 185 -0.29 -5.83 2.23
N ASN A 186 -0.76 -6.37 1.11
CA ASN A 186 -1.67 -5.67 0.21
C ASN A 186 -3.03 -5.43 0.87
N LEU A 187 -3.55 -6.41 1.60
CA LEU A 187 -4.78 -6.25 2.36
C LEU A 187 -4.65 -5.12 3.40
N ALA A 188 -3.53 -5.07 4.12
CA ALA A 188 -3.24 -3.97 5.05
C ALA A 188 -3.02 -2.62 4.35
N LEU A 189 -2.41 -2.60 3.16
CA LEU A 189 -2.30 -1.38 2.36
C LEU A 189 -3.68 -0.87 1.94
N LEU A 190 -4.57 -1.75 1.46
CA LEU A 190 -5.95 -1.38 1.13
C LEU A 190 -6.66 -0.74 2.33
N ASP A 191 -6.46 -1.24 3.55
CA ASP A 191 -7.00 -0.62 4.78
C ASP A 191 -6.29 0.70 5.15
N LEU A 192 -4.97 0.80 5.03
CA LEU A 192 -4.22 2.04 5.27
C LEU A 192 -4.67 3.17 4.32
N PHE A 193 -4.84 2.85 3.04
CA PHE A 193 -5.34 3.77 2.02
C PHE A 193 -6.84 4.10 2.19
N GLY A 194 -7.55 3.48 3.14
CA GLY A 194 -8.97 3.73 3.37
C GLY A 194 -9.88 3.09 2.31
N LEU A 195 -9.38 2.12 1.55
CA LEU A 195 -10.13 1.41 0.51
C LEU A 195 -10.96 0.26 1.09
N LEU A 196 -10.49 -0.30 2.20
CA LEU A 196 -11.19 -1.28 3.01
C LEU A 196 -11.23 -0.83 4.46
N THR A 197 -12.19 -1.36 5.20
CA THR A 197 -12.15 -1.39 6.65
C THR A 197 -11.93 -2.82 7.09
N ILE A 198 -10.97 -3.03 8.00
CA ILE A 198 -10.70 -4.33 8.59
C ILE A 198 -11.09 -4.31 10.07
N GLN A 199 -11.98 -5.21 10.45
CA GLN A 199 -12.25 -5.53 11.84
C GLN A 199 -11.25 -6.59 12.30
N HIS A 200 -10.39 -6.22 13.24
CA HIS A 200 -9.38 -7.09 13.82
C HIS A 200 -10.01 -8.01 14.87
N GLY A 201 -9.63 -9.28 14.85
CA GLY A 201 -9.99 -10.23 15.90
C GLY A 201 -8.99 -10.23 17.05
N GLU A 202 -9.40 -10.81 18.17
CA GLU A 202 -8.52 -11.02 19.32
C GLU A 202 -7.32 -11.91 18.96
N PRO A 203 -6.09 -11.59 19.44
CA PRO A 203 -4.91 -12.37 19.13
C PRO A 203 -5.01 -13.79 19.73
N ILE A 204 -4.83 -14.81 18.89
CA ILE A 204 -4.81 -16.20 19.31
C ILE A 204 -3.35 -16.67 19.49
N THR A 205 -3.05 -17.26 20.66
CA THR A 205 -1.72 -17.81 20.97
C THR A 205 -1.20 -18.72 19.85
N GLY A 206 0.01 -18.44 19.38
CA GLY A 206 0.66 -19.16 18.30
C GLY A 206 0.22 -18.77 16.89
N GLN A 207 -0.72 -17.83 16.74
CA GLN A 207 -1.23 -17.40 15.45
C GLN A 207 -0.87 -15.94 15.13
N GLY A 208 -0.84 -15.63 13.82
CA GLY A 208 -0.59 -14.30 13.29
C GLY A 208 -1.82 -13.39 13.37
N TRP A 209 -1.89 -12.44 12.44
CA TRP A 209 -3.01 -11.50 12.33
C TRP A 209 -4.36 -12.22 12.27
N GLN A 210 -5.26 -11.86 13.19
CA GLN A 210 -6.65 -12.32 13.20
C GLN A 210 -7.56 -11.24 12.61
N ILE A 211 -8.44 -11.64 11.71
CA ILE A 211 -9.41 -10.76 11.06
C ILE A 211 -10.80 -11.36 11.24
N GLU A 212 -11.73 -10.55 11.72
CA GLU A 212 -13.13 -10.91 11.89
C GLU A 212 -13.95 -10.57 10.64
N GLN A 213 -13.68 -9.40 10.05
CA GLN A 213 -14.41 -8.91 8.89
C GLN A 213 -13.54 -7.99 8.04
N VAL A 214 -13.74 -8.05 6.73
CA VAL A 214 -13.21 -7.10 5.75
C VAL A 214 -14.39 -6.53 4.97
N GLN A 215 -14.48 -5.20 4.89
CA GLN A 215 -15.57 -4.53 4.17
C GLN A 215 -15.01 -3.45 3.23
N PRO A 216 -15.53 -3.31 2.00
CA PRO A 216 -15.17 -2.20 1.14
C PRO A 216 -15.74 -0.88 1.68
N THR A 217 -14.94 0.19 1.65
CA THR A 217 -15.45 1.54 1.95
C THR A 217 -16.09 2.14 0.69
N LEU A 218 -16.97 3.14 0.85
CA LEU A 218 -17.52 3.87 -0.31
C LEU A 218 -16.41 4.52 -1.16
N PHE A 219 -15.40 5.08 -0.49
CA PHE A 219 -14.23 5.64 -1.17
C PHE A 219 -13.42 4.56 -1.90
N GLY A 220 -13.24 3.40 -1.28
CA GLY A 220 -12.58 2.25 -1.88
C GLY A 220 -13.30 1.75 -3.13
N GLN A 221 -14.62 1.62 -3.06
CA GLN A 221 -15.46 1.27 -4.22
C GLN A 221 -15.27 2.27 -5.35
N ALA A 222 -15.33 3.56 -5.04
CA ALA A 222 -15.16 4.60 -6.03
C ALA A 222 -13.76 4.60 -6.67
N LEU A 223 -12.69 4.52 -5.86
CA LEU A 223 -11.32 4.59 -6.35
C LEU A 223 -10.95 3.34 -7.12
N LEU A 224 -11.30 2.16 -6.61
CA LEU A 224 -10.97 0.90 -7.27
C LEU A 224 -11.80 0.70 -8.54
N ALA A 225 -13.05 1.19 -8.60
CA ALA A 225 -13.80 1.24 -9.85
C ALA A 225 -13.12 2.15 -10.88
N LEU A 226 -12.66 3.34 -10.48
CA LEU A 226 -11.92 4.23 -11.37
C LEU A 226 -10.64 3.57 -11.88
N LEU A 227 -9.84 3.05 -10.97
CA LEU A 227 -8.57 2.38 -11.26
C LEU A 227 -8.77 1.14 -12.15
N TRP A 228 -9.81 0.34 -11.93
CA TRP A 228 -10.17 -0.77 -12.79
C TRP A 228 -10.45 -0.31 -14.23
N ASN A 229 -11.23 0.76 -14.37
CA ASN A 229 -11.56 1.30 -15.69
C ASN A 229 -10.31 1.88 -16.38
N LEU A 230 -9.44 2.58 -15.66
CA LEU A 230 -8.16 3.06 -16.22
C LEU A 230 -7.25 1.89 -16.61
N TYR A 231 -7.11 0.87 -15.76
CA TYR A 231 -6.17 -0.23 -15.97
C TYR A 231 -6.58 -1.20 -17.08
N PHE A 232 -7.89 -1.46 -17.24
CA PHE A 232 -8.39 -2.43 -18.23
C PHE A 232 -8.91 -1.82 -19.53
N LEU A 233 -9.13 -0.50 -19.59
CA LEU A 233 -9.56 0.19 -20.82
C LEU A 233 -8.41 0.91 -21.54
N ASP A 234 -7.30 1.19 -20.86
CA ASP A 234 -6.12 1.81 -21.43
C ASP A 234 -4.98 0.80 -21.58
N ASP A 235 -4.84 0.27 -22.80
CA ASP A 235 -3.77 -0.67 -23.16
C ASP A 235 -2.36 -0.07 -22.89
N GLU A 236 -2.17 1.26 -22.96
CA GLU A 236 -0.85 1.86 -22.73
C GLU A 236 -0.46 1.81 -21.25
N LEU A 237 -1.39 2.07 -20.32
CA LEU A 237 -1.14 1.95 -18.88
C LEU A 237 -0.84 0.50 -18.48
N TYR A 238 -1.51 -0.48 -19.10
CA TYR A 238 -1.22 -1.90 -18.90
C TYR A 238 0.24 -2.28 -19.23
N TYR A 239 0.85 -1.59 -20.20
CA TYR A 239 2.25 -1.79 -20.60
C TYR A 239 3.24 -0.78 -20.01
N THR A 240 2.81 0.17 -19.17
CA THR A 240 3.71 1.08 -18.43
C THR A 240 4.48 0.31 -17.35
N ARG A 241 5.52 -0.37 -17.81
CA ARG A 241 6.52 -1.15 -17.05
C ARG A 241 7.51 -0.21 -16.38
N ASP A 242 7.83 -0.45 -15.10
CA ASP A 242 9.02 0.16 -14.53
C ASP A 242 10.00 -0.78 -13.80
N PRO A 243 10.52 -1.83 -14.45
CA PRO A 243 11.48 -2.73 -13.83
C PRO A 243 12.80 -2.04 -13.41
N LYS A 244 13.01 -0.78 -13.81
CA LYS A 244 14.24 -0.02 -13.60
C LYS A 244 14.07 1.29 -12.84
N GLY A 245 12.89 1.66 -12.34
CA GLY A 245 12.67 2.98 -11.71
C GLY A 245 12.68 4.18 -12.68
N THR A 246 12.53 3.92 -13.98
CA THR A 246 12.46 4.81 -15.14
C THR A 246 11.09 5.47 -15.43
N ILE A 247 9.97 4.95 -14.92
CA ILE A 247 8.66 5.62 -15.06
C ILE A 247 8.63 6.79 -14.08
N PRO A 248 8.40 8.02 -14.56
CA PRO A 248 8.27 9.17 -13.68
C PRO A 248 7.08 9.01 -12.72
N ILE A 249 7.27 9.40 -11.45
CA ILE A 249 6.13 9.65 -10.57
C ILE A 249 5.35 10.85 -11.12
N GLY A 250 4.02 10.74 -11.08
CA GLY A 250 3.06 11.72 -11.58
C GLY A 250 2.35 11.31 -12.86
N ILE A 251 2.53 10.09 -13.37
CA ILE A 251 1.85 9.65 -14.59
C ILE A 251 0.34 9.45 -14.37
N TRP A 252 -0.08 9.14 -13.15
CA TRP A 252 -1.50 8.99 -12.81
C TRP A 252 -2.15 10.32 -12.40
N GLN A 253 -1.36 11.32 -11.98
CA GLN A 253 -1.89 12.61 -11.56
C GLN A 253 -2.85 13.23 -12.60
N PRO A 254 -2.54 13.35 -13.91
CA PRO A 254 -3.47 13.94 -14.87
C PRO A 254 -4.79 13.17 -15.01
N LEU A 255 -4.75 11.84 -14.82
CA LEU A 255 -5.91 10.96 -14.91
C LEU A 255 -6.79 11.04 -13.67
N LEU A 256 -6.19 11.30 -12.51
CA LEU A 256 -6.84 11.36 -11.21
C LEU A 256 -7.20 12.79 -10.77
N ALA A 257 -6.57 13.81 -11.34
CA ALA A 257 -6.81 15.23 -11.04
C ALA A 257 -8.28 15.67 -11.12
N PRO A 258 -9.13 15.16 -12.05
CA PRO A 258 -10.56 15.50 -12.06
C PRO A 258 -11.30 15.09 -10.78
N TYR A 259 -10.76 14.13 -10.03
CA TYR A 259 -11.34 13.57 -8.81
C TYR A 259 -10.59 14.01 -7.54
N PHE A 260 -9.31 14.40 -7.67
CA PHE A 260 -8.48 14.91 -6.58
C PHE A 260 -7.92 16.30 -6.93
N PRO A 261 -8.75 17.37 -6.87
CA PRO A 261 -8.35 18.71 -7.36
C PRO A 261 -7.21 19.35 -6.57
N ASP A 262 -6.99 18.91 -5.32
CA ASP A 262 -5.88 19.36 -4.48
C ASP A 262 -4.55 18.68 -4.86
N TRP A 263 -4.57 17.61 -5.66
CA TRP A 263 -3.34 16.95 -6.13
C TRP A 263 -2.74 17.69 -7.34
N GLN A 264 -2.00 18.76 -7.05
CA GLN A 264 -1.44 19.65 -8.08
C GLN A 264 0.05 19.42 -8.32
N GLN A 265 0.76 18.89 -7.32
CA GLN A 265 2.19 18.57 -7.38
C GLN A 265 2.42 17.09 -7.13
N THR A 266 3.50 16.56 -7.71
CA THR A 266 3.96 15.20 -7.47
C THR A 266 5.35 15.25 -6.84
N GLN A 267 5.67 14.23 -6.05
CA GLN A 267 7.03 14.11 -5.51
C GLN A 267 8.04 14.01 -6.66
N GLY A 268 9.14 14.77 -6.57
CA GLY A 268 10.25 14.64 -7.50
C GLY A 268 10.76 13.19 -7.53
N THR A 269 11.02 12.65 -8.72
CA THR A 269 11.52 11.26 -8.84
C THR A 269 13.00 11.22 -8.40
N PRO A 270 13.36 10.50 -7.31
CA PRO A 270 14.77 10.25 -7.04
C PRO A 270 15.37 9.40 -8.17
N PRO A 271 16.64 9.64 -8.56
CA PRO A 271 17.28 8.86 -9.61
C PRO A 271 17.31 7.37 -9.23
N ALA A 272 17.07 6.51 -10.22
CA ALA A 272 17.04 5.06 -10.09
C ALA A 272 18.36 4.50 -9.52
N GLN A 273 18.49 4.48 -8.19
CA GLN A 273 19.55 3.77 -7.46
C GLN A 273 18.97 2.71 -6.52
N TYR A 274 17.73 2.30 -6.73
CA TYR A 274 17.08 1.25 -5.95
C TYR A 274 17.44 -0.11 -6.58
N HIS A 275 18.60 -0.64 -6.21
CA HIS A 275 18.87 -2.06 -6.34
C HIS A 275 18.06 -2.79 -5.25
N TRP A 276 17.19 -3.70 -5.66
CA TRP A 276 16.37 -4.53 -4.79
C TRP A 276 17.23 -5.54 -4.01
#